data_AF-A0A3N5HUE9-F1
#
_entry.id   AF-A0A3N5HUE9-F1
#
_cell.length_a   1.000
_cell.length_b   1.000
_cell.length_c   1.000
_cell.angle_alpha   90.00
_cell.angle_beta   90.00
_cell.angle_gamma   90.00
#
_symmetry.space_group_name_H-M   'P 1'
#
loop_
_entity.id
_entity.type
_entity.pdbx_description
1 polymer ?
#
loop_
_entity_poly.entity_id
_entity_poly.type
_entity_poly.pdbx_seq_one_letter_code
_entity_poly.pdbx_strand_id
1 'polypeptide(L)'
;MEMYLKFHPGTNVRADLIGLTQAAEGKFNGAQITQGLYGLRSARSGAGIGSFIDRLAGYPSPLYGTRQTVRAGGSAADLTGYEPYTITQLTAAQQAAQAASTGVTGRRYTGGAQHGYRKVVSGSFVTRPAELYDAPMLPGAGANSEQVFETTALAIAGPQNGTYYGSVEWGWRKDAAATFSRLPLRVVSQGVPSVTFLTAAQIWNQSKASFGFVATSATDLLDGSLSVIGAIPVDAELAPTGRQGSGGGATYYEVTYGGNTGFVVSTAVRPAAIGAATVDLPVPMVHTVSNAAGTTIILLTPIASLTPGQPATTTLPLPAGTRLIVTRCMAPTATLPNHYEGKVVDGPHTGTRGYFFVPDLTLEALGRP
;
A
#
# COMPACT_ATOMS: atom_id res chain seq x y z
N MET A 1 -10.73 -7.71 14.97
CA MET A 1 -10.88 -8.59 13.79
C MET A 1 -9.50 -9.12 13.45
N GLU A 2 -9.39 -10.31 12.88
CA GLU A 2 -8.13 -10.79 12.29
C GLU A 2 -8.39 -11.28 10.88
N MET A 3 -7.37 -11.18 10.03
CA MET A 3 -7.42 -11.56 8.62
C MET A 3 -6.19 -12.38 8.27
N TYR A 4 -6.42 -13.42 7.47
CA TYR A 4 -5.35 -14.22 6.87
C TYR A 4 -5.60 -14.34 5.36
N LEU A 5 -4.73 -13.70 4.58
CA LEU A 5 -4.80 -13.70 3.13
C LEU A 5 -3.69 -14.57 2.54
N LYS A 6 -4.04 -15.30 1.47
CA LYS A 6 -3.09 -16.04 0.65
C LYS A 6 -3.26 -15.66 -0.81
N PHE A 7 -2.16 -15.28 -1.45
CA PHE A 7 -2.08 -15.23 -2.90
C PHE A 7 -1.44 -16.51 -3.42
N HIS A 8 -2.18 -17.27 -4.22
CA HIS A 8 -1.71 -18.45 -4.92
C HIS A 8 -1.32 -18.07 -6.36
N PRO A 9 -0.02 -18.08 -6.73
CA PRO A 9 0.41 -17.73 -8.08
C PRO A 9 -0.19 -18.68 -9.14
N GLY A 10 -0.95 -18.13 -10.08
CA GLY A 10 -1.49 -18.89 -11.21
C GLY A 10 -0.43 -19.31 -12.22
N THR A 11 -0.83 -20.10 -13.23
CA THR A 11 0.07 -20.64 -14.27
C THR A 11 0.74 -19.58 -15.15
N ASN A 12 0.16 -18.38 -15.22
CA ASN A 12 0.69 -17.23 -15.96
C ASN A 12 1.67 -16.38 -15.16
N VAL A 13 1.87 -16.67 -13.86
CA VAL A 13 2.79 -15.93 -13.00
C VAL A 13 4.22 -16.41 -13.20
N ARG A 14 5.14 -15.47 -13.43
CA ARG A 14 6.58 -15.68 -13.54
C ARG A 14 7.29 -14.64 -12.68
N ALA A 15 7.47 -14.96 -11.41
CA ALA A 15 8.07 -14.07 -10.43
C ALA A 15 8.92 -14.86 -9.43
N ASP A 16 10.15 -14.39 -9.25
CA ASP A 16 11.12 -15.01 -8.33
C ASP A 16 10.81 -14.68 -6.87
N LEU A 17 10.10 -13.58 -6.67
CA LEU A 17 9.63 -13.13 -5.36
C LEU A 17 8.33 -12.33 -5.51
N ILE A 18 7.37 -12.61 -4.64
CA ILE A 18 6.06 -11.98 -4.58
C ILE A 18 5.80 -11.52 -3.15
N GLY A 19 5.54 -10.24 -2.96
CA GLY A 19 5.15 -9.66 -1.67
C GLY A 19 3.66 -9.32 -1.63
N LEU A 20 3.11 -9.21 -0.43
CA LEU A 20 1.81 -8.57 -0.21
C LEU A 20 2.04 -7.17 0.36
N THR A 21 1.26 -6.21 -0.09
CA THR A 21 1.23 -4.84 0.43
C THR A 21 -0.22 -4.41 0.60
N GLN A 22 -0.46 -3.47 1.51
CA GLN A 22 -1.80 -3.07 1.93
C GLN A 22 -1.89 -1.55 2.00
N ALA A 23 -2.96 -1.00 1.44
CA ALA A 23 -3.41 0.34 1.76
C ALA A 23 -4.53 0.24 2.80
N ALA A 24 -4.53 1.15 3.76
CA ALA A 24 -5.56 1.24 4.79
C ALA A 24 -6.24 2.61 4.72
N GLU A 25 -7.52 2.61 5.05
CA GLU A 25 -8.35 3.78 5.29
C GLU A 25 -9.11 3.57 6.61
N GLY A 26 -9.28 4.60 7.43
CA GLY A 26 -10.01 4.45 8.68
C GLY A 26 -10.83 5.67 9.07
N LYS A 27 -11.91 5.40 9.83
CA LYS A 27 -12.71 6.43 10.50
C LYS A 27 -12.77 6.16 11.99
N PHE A 28 -12.73 7.23 12.77
CA PHE A 28 -12.89 7.22 14.21
C PHE A 28 -14.03 8.16 14.60
N ASN A 29 -15.11 7.62 15.15
CA ASN A 29 -16.29 8.39 15.54
C ASN A 29 -16.87 9.26 14.39
N GLY A 30 -16.92 8.70 13.19
CA GLY A 30 -17.42 9.35 11.97
C GLY A 30 -16.43 10.28 11.27
N ALA A 31 -15.30 10.63 11.92
CA ALA A 31 -14.25 11.44 11.32
C ALA A 31 -13.19 10.58 10.64
N GLN A 32 -12.72 11.00 9.46
CA GLN A 32 -11.60 10.35 8.79
C GLN A 32 -10.34 10.43 9.67
N ILE A 33 -9.61 9.33 9.77
CA ILE A 33 -8.31 9.32 10.45
C ILE A 33 -7.28 9.97 9.53
N THR A 34 -7.19 11.30 9.59
CA THR A 34 -6.20 12.11 8.87
C THR A 34 -5.23 12.82 9.80
N GLN A 35 -5.29 12.53 11.10
CA GLN A 35 -4.46 13.18 12.12
C GLN A 35 -3.21 12.35 12.46
N GLY A 36 -2.27 13.01 13.11
CA GLY A 36 -1.03 12.40 13.60
C GLY A 36 -0.16 11.85 12.47
N LEU A 37 0.55 10.75 12.77
CA LEU A 37 1.55 10.17 11.88
C LEU A 37 0.95 9.57 10.61
N TYR A 38 -0.25 8.98 10.70
CA TYR A 38 -0.98 8.48 9.53
C TYR A 38 -1.35 9.62 8.58
N GLY A 39 -1.73 10.78 9.12
CA GLY A 39 -2.01 12.00 8.34
C GLY A 39 -0.85 12.57 7.52
N LEU A 40 0.40 12.23 7.86
CA LEU A 40 1.59 12.62 7.08
C LEU A 40 1.83 11.73 5.85
N ARG A 41 1.31 10.50 5.85
CA ARG A 41 1.37 9.57 4.71
C ARG A 41 0.00 9.31 4.09
N SER A 42 -0.99 10.13 4.40
CA SER A 42 -2.34 9.99 3.88
C SER A 42 -2.64 11.05 2.83
N ALA A 43 -3.49 10.71 1.87
CA ALA A 43 -4.01 11.73 0.97
C ALA A 43 -4.92 12.70 1.73
N ARG A 44 -4.78 14.01 1.47
CA ARG A 44 -5.60 15.07 2.04
C ARG A 44 -6.63 15.62 1.06
N SER A 45 -6.48 15.30 -0.22
CA SER A 45 -7.44 15.69 -1.27
C SER A 45 -7.45 14.67 -2.41
N GLY A 46 -8.54 14.67 -3.20
CA GLY A 46 -8.69 13.82 -4.38
C GLY A 46 -9.09 12.38 -4.05
N ALA A 47 -8.67 11.43 -4.90
CA ALA A 47 -8.97 10.03 -4.71
C ALA A 47 -8.18 9.44 -3.51
N GLY A 48 -8.86 8.71 -2.63
CA GLY A 48 -8.24 8.04 -1.49
C GLY A 48 -7.92 8.94 -0.29
N ILE A 49 -8.73 9.98 -0.02
CA ILE A 49 -8.55 10.82 1.18
C ILE A 49 -8.49 9.95 2.45
N GLY A 50 -7.47 10.16 3.28
CA GLY A 50 -7.22 9.39 4.49
C GLY A 50 -6.65 7.98 4.24
N SER A 51 -6.38 7.61 2.99
CA SER A 51 -5.71 6.33 2.68
C SER A 51 -4.20 6.47 2.73
N PHE A 52 -3.53 5.44 3.26
CA PHE A 52 -2.07 5.34 3.39
C PHE A 52 -1.59 3.90 3.23
N ILE A 53 -0.31 3.71 2.89
CA ILE A 53 0.30 2.36 2.90
C ILE A 53 0.47 1.91 4.35
N ASP A 54 -0.17 0.80 4.68
CA ASP A 54 -0.26 0.28 6.03
C ASP A 54 1.03 -0.44 6.43
N ARG A 55 1.98 0.36 6.95
CA ARG A 55 3.24 -0.12 7.51
C ARG A 55 3.60 0.65 8.75
N LEU A 56 4.14 -0.09 9.72
CA LEU A 56 4.63 0.46 10.97
C LEU A 56 5.79 1.42 10.73
N ALA A 57 5.91 2.42 11.61
CA ALA A 57 7.05 3.33 11.62
C ALA A 57 8.38 2.54 11.73
N GLY A 58 9.41 3.05 11.05
CA GLY A 58 10.73 2.42 10.97
C GLY A 58 10.86 1.31 9.93
N TYR A 59 9.76 0.87 9.29
CA TYR A 59 9.83 -0.08 8.19
C TYR A 59 9.92 0.66 6.85
N PRO A 60 11.10 0.67 6.18
CA PRO A 60 11.27 1.33 4.90
C PRO A 60 10.65 0.56 3.73
N SER A 61 10.41 -0.74 3.89
CA SER A 61 9.76 -1.55 2.86
C SER A 61 8.23 -1.53 3.00
N PRO A 62 7.48 -1.26 1.92
CA PRO A 62 6.02 -1.28 1.90
C PRO A 62 5.45 -2.70 2.03
N LEU A 63 6.30 -3.71 1.87
CA LEU A 63 5.89 -5.10 1.84
C LEU A 63 5.66 -5.63 3.25
N TYR A 64 4.58 -6.37 3.40
CA TYR A 64 4.44 -7.26 4.53
C TYR A 64 5.39 -8.44 4.39
N GLY A 65 5.95 -8.85 5.52
CA GLY A 65 6.89 -9.96 5.55
C GLY A 65 8.33 -9.53 5.30
N THR A 66 8.64 -8.23 5.38
CA THR A 66 10.01 -7.69 5.39
C THR A 66 10.35 -7.05 6.74
N ARG A 67 11.58 -7.28 7.19
CA ARG A 67 12.20 -6.63 8.35
C ARG A 67 12.70 -5.24 7.99
N GLN A 68 13.10 -4.48 9.01
CA GLN A 68 13.77 -3.18 8.84
C GLN A 68 15.24 -3.32 8.44
N THR A 69 15.83 -4.49 8.70
CA THR A 69 17.24 -4.78 8.42
C THR A 69 17.44 -5.15 6.96
N VAL A 70 18.35 -4.42 6.31
CA VAL A 70 18.85 -4.74 4.97
C VAL A 70 19.69 -6.03 5.06
N ARG A 71 19.47 -6.96 4.14
CA ARG A 71 20.24 -8.21 4.06
C ARG A 71 21.70 -7.92 3.73
N ALA A 72 22.60 -8.83 4.10
CA ALA A 72 23.98 -8.76 3.64
C ALA A 72 24.03 -8.76 2.10
N GLY A 73 24.65 -7.73 1.51
CA GLY A 73 24.72 -7.53 0.06
C GLY A 73 23.42 -7.02 -0.59
N GLY A 74 22.37 -6.77 0.19
CA GLY A 74 21.12 -6.18 -0.28
C GLY A 74 21.20 -4.64 -0.42
N SER A 75 20.26 -4.07 -1.18
CA SER A 75 20.11 -2.61 -1.32
C SER A 75 18.94 -2.09 -0.50
N ALA A 76 19.16 -1.05 0.29
CA ALA A 76 18.10 -0.36 1.03
C ALA A 76 17.04 0.29 0.12
N ALA A 77 17.37 0.49 -1.15
CA ALA A 77 16.50 1.07 -2.17
C ALA A 77 15.69 0.01 -2.94
N ASP A 78 15.86 -1.29 -2.65
CA ASP A 78 15.20 -2.38 -3.37
C ASP A 78 14.23 -3.14 -2.45
N LEU A 79 13.08 -3.52 -3.00
CA LEU A 79 12.07 -4.36 -2.37
C LEU A 79 12.61 -5.73 -1.99
N THR A 80 13.65 -6.21 -2.67
CA THR A 80 14.32 -7.48 -2.37
C THR A 80 15.39 -7.37 -1.27
N GLY A 81 15.79 -6.14 -0.91
CA GLY A 81 16.95 -5.87 -0.07
C GLY A 81 16.77 -6.15 1.42
N TYR A 82 15.56 -6.50 1.88
CA TYR A 82 15.23 -6.63 3.31
C TYR A 82 14.98 -8.08 3.74
N GLU A 83 15.42 -8.43 4.95
CA GLU A 83 15.25 -9.79 5.51
C GLU A 83 13.77 -10.18 5.59
N PRO A 84 13.38 -11.44 5.28
CA PRO A 84 11.99 -11.83 5.28
C PRO A 84 11.52 -12.24 6.70
N TYR A 85 10.21 -12.22 6.92
CA TYR A 85 9.55 -12.95 8.01
C TYR A 85 9.02 -14.29 7.51
N THR A 86 8.88 -15.22 8.44
CA THR A 86 8.08 -16.43 8.25
C THR A 86 6.81 -16.31 9.07
N ILE A 87 5.74 -16.87 8.53
CA ILE A 87 4.49 -17.04 9.23
C ILE A 87 4.39 -18.49 9.72
N THR A 88 3.85 -18.70 10.92
CA THR A 88 3.68 -20.03 11.50
C THR A 88 2.33 -20.09 12.19
N GLN A 89 1.55 -21.12 11.91
CA GLN A 89 0.25 -21.28 12.57
C GLN A 89 0.47 -21.63 14.05
N LEU A 90 -0.29 -20.99 14.92
CA LEU A 90 -0.32 -21.36 16.34
C LEU A 90 -0.82 -22.79 16.51
N THR A 91 -0.28 -23.50 17.50
CA THR A 91 -0.77 -24.82 17.92
C THR A 91 -2.20 -24.72 18.47
N ALA A 92 -2.93 -25.85 18.51
CA ALA A 92 -4.29 -25.88 19.06
C ALA A 92 -4.37 -25.37 20.50
N ALA A 93 -3.38 -25.72 21.34
CA ALA A 93 -3.30 -25.25 22.72
C ALA A 93 -3.10 -23.72 22.82
N GLN A 94 -2.23 -23.16 21.98
CA GLN A 94 -2.01 -21.71 21.92
C GLN A 94 -3.25 -20.97 21.41
N GLN A 95 -3.93 -21.49 20.39
CA GLN A 95 -5.18 -20.93 19.89
C GLN A 95 -6.26 -20.94 20.98
N ALA A 96 -6.39 -22.04 21.74
CA ALA A 96 -7.36 -22.14 22.84
C ALA A 96 -7.04 -21.15 23.97
N ALA A 97 -5.79 -21.05 24.40
CA ALA A 97 -5.37 -20.10 25.43
C ALA A 97 -5.64 -18.64 25.02
N GLN A 98 -5.38 -18.29 23.76
CA GLN A 98 -5.62 -16.94 23.27
C GLN A 98 -7.10 -16.63 23.05
N ALA A 99 -7.89 -17.62 22.62
CA ALA A 99 -9.35 -17.49 22.55
C ALA A 99 -9.94 -17.24 23.94
N ALA A 100 -9.43 -17.92 24.97
CA ALA A 100 -9.84 -17.69 26.35
C ALA A 100 -9.50 -16.27 26.86
N SER A 101 -8.38 -15.68 26.44
CA SER A 101 -7.96 -14.34 26.88
C SER A 101 -8.58 -13.19 26.07
N THR A 102 -8.85 -13.39 24.77
CA THR A 102 -9.28 -12.31 23.86
C THR A 102 -10.71 -12.46 23.36
N GLY A 103 -11.34 -13.62 23.53
CA GLY A 103 -12.63 -13.96 22.92
C GLY A 103 -12.59 -14.17 21.40
N VAL A 104 -11.42 -14.00 20.77
CA VAL A 104 -11.25 -14.17 19.32
C VAL A 104 -10.92 -15.62 19.00
N THR A 105 -11.79 -16.26 18.21
CA THR A 105 -11.66 -17.65 17.76
C THR A 105 -11.25 -17.73 16.29
N GLY A 106 -10.55 -18.80 15.90
CA GLY A 106 -10.19 -19.07 14.51
C GLY A 106 -8.73 -19.49 14.35
N ARG A 107 -8.30 -19.65 13.09
CA ARG A 107 -6.88 -19.91 12.78
C ARG A 107 -6.07 -18.65 13.04
N ARG A 108 -5.03 -18.80 13.87
CA ARG A 108 -4.13 -17.72 14.22
C ARG A 108 -2.71 -18.08 13.87
N TYR A 109 -1.94 -17.05 13.55
CA TYR A 109 -0.58 -17.19 13.06
C TYR A 109 0.36 -16.24 13.82
N THR A 110 1.58 -16.69 14.06
CA THR A 110 2.70 -15.85 14.46
C THR A 110 3.49 -15.44 13.23
N GLY A 111 4.04 -14.24 13.23
CA GLY A 111 4.68 -13.65 12.07
C GLY A 111 3.64 -12.98 11.17
N GLY A 112 3.92 -11.76 10.73
CA GLY A 112 2.94 -10.95 10.01
C GLY A 112 2.71 -11.39 8.56
N ALA A 113 3.67 -12.05 7.91
CA ALA A 113 3.57 -12.42 6.51
C ALA A 113 4.72 -13.32 6.04
N GLN A 114 4.58 -13.86 4.82
CA GLN A 114 5.66 -14.49 4.06
C GLN A 114 5.61 -14.12 2.58
N HIS A 115 6.77 -14.06 1.94
CA HIS A 115 6.85 -13.86 0.49
C HIS A 115 6.60 -15.17 -0.29
N GLY A 116 5.86 -15.05 -1.39
CA GLY A 116 5.61 -16.12 -2.35
C GLY A 116 6.59 -16.10 -3.52
N TYR A 117 6.41 -17.05 -4.45
CA TYR A 117 7.09 -17.09 -5.75
C TYR A 117 6.39 -18.07 -6.69
N ARG A 118 6.62 -17.89 -8.00
CA ARG A 118 6.47 -18.93 -9.01
C ARG A 118 7.59 -18.79 -10.02
N LYS A 119 8.61 -19.63 -9.88
CA LYS A 119 9.88 -19.54 -10.60
C LYS A 119 10.33 -20.88 -11.14
N VAL A 120 11.26 -20.85 -12.09
CA VAL A 120 11.85 -22.04 -12.68
C VAL A 120 13.06 -22.47 -11.86
N VAL A 121 13.07 -23.72 -11.39
CA VAL A 121 14.20 -24.36 -10.71
C VAL A 121 14.48 -25.67 -11.45
N SER A 122 15.68 -25.79 -12.01
CA SER A 122 16.09 -26.98 -12.79
C SER A 122 15.09 -27.35 -13.90
N GLY A 123 14.61 -26.35 -14.64
CA GLY A 123 13.66 -26.52 -15.75
C GLY A 123 12.19 -26.72 -15.34
N SER A 124 11.87 -26.81 -14.05
CA SER A 124 10.51 -27.02 -13.55
C SER A 124 9.98 -25.81 -12.77
N PHE A 125 8.68 -25.54 -12.84
CA PHE A 125 8.06 -24.50 -12.01
C PHE A 125 7.91 -24.98 -10.56
N VAL A 126 8.41 -24.17 -9.63
CA VAL A 126 8.14 -24.31 -8.19
C VAL A 126 7.33 -23.11 -7.73
N THR A 127 6.30 -23.37 -6.92
CA THR A 127 5.37 -22.34 -6.45
C THR A 127 5.31 -22.31 -4.93
N ARG A 128 5.26 -21.11 -4.36
CA ARG A 128 4.91 -20.87 -2.95
C ARG A 128 3.95 -19.68 -2.85
N PRO A 129 2.86 -19.78 -2.06
CA PRO A 129 1.96 -18.65 -1.89
C PRO A 129 2.64 -17.50 -1.12
N ALA A 130 2.24 -16.27 -1.45
CA ALA A 130 2.51 -15.12 -0.58
C ALA A 130 1.37 -15.04 0.46
N GLU A 131 1.70 -14.81 1.72
CA GLU A 131 0.70 -14.82 2.80
C GLU A 131 0.85 -13.59 3.70
N LEU A 132 -0.28 -13.13 4.21
CA LEU A 132 -0.40 -12.01 5.13
C LEU A 132 -1.31 -12.45 6.27
N TYR A 133 -0.85 -12.28 7.50
CA TYR A 133 -1.70 -12.32 8.68
C TYR A 133 -1.69 -10.94 9.33
N ASP A 134 -2.87 -10.37 9.46
CA ASP A 134 -3.06 -9.05 10.00
C ASP A 134 -4.13 -9.05 11.09
N ALA A 135 -3.89 -8.25 12.11
CA ALA A 135 -4.75 -8.11 13.28
C ALA A 135 -4.93 -6.60 13.57
N PRO A 136 -5.60 -5.87 12.65
CA PRO A 136 -5.68 -4.43 12.77
C PRO A 136 -6.43 -4.03 14.03
N MET A 137 -5.89 -3.00 14.69
CA MET A 137 -6.43 -2.43 15.90
C MET A 137 -6.74 -0.94 15.69
N LEU A 138 -7.89 -0.51 16.19
CA LEU A 138 -8.22 0.90 16.37
C LEU A 138 -8.68 1.10 17.83
N PRO A 139 -7.73 1.30 18.76
CA PRO A 139 -8.04 1.48 20.18
C PRO A 139 -9.03 2.64 20.38
N GLY A 140 -10.02 2.44 21.25
CA GLY A 140 -11.03 3.45 21.55
C GLY A 140 -12.12 3.64 20.47
N ALA A 141 -12.13 2.84 19.39
CA ALA A 141 -13.12 2.94 18.34
C ALA A 141 -14.57 2.86 18.88
N GLY A 142 -15.32 3.95 18.75
CA GLY A 142 -16.71 4.07 19.18
C GLY A 142 -17.70 3.83 18.03
N ALA A 143 -18.87 4.44 18.14
CA ALA A 143 -19.86 4.46 17.06
C ALA A 143 -19.25 5.05 15.77
N ASN A 144 -19.75 4.65 14.60
CA ASN A 144 -19.31 5.18 13.30
C ASN A 144 -17.79 5.09 13.05
N SER A 145 -17.14 4.03 13.53
CA SER A 145 -15.71 3.80 13.34
C SER A 145 -15.48 2.64 12.37
N GLU A 146 -14.47 2.71 11.51
CA GLU A 146 -14.17 1.64 10.56
C GLU A 146 -12.68 1.59 10.21
N GLN A 147 -12.25 0.43 9.72
CA GLN A 147 -10.99 0.27 9.00
C GLN A 147 -11.26 -0.57 7.74
N VAL A 148 -10.91 -0.01 6.60
CA VAL A 148 -11.03 -0.63 5.27
C VAL A 148 -9.63 -0.81 4.72
N PHE A 149 -9.35 -1.99 4.18
CA PHE A 149 -8.05 -2.37 3.67
C PHE A 149 -8.18 -2.85 2.24
N GLU A 150 -7.28 -2.40 1.37
CA GLU A 150 -7.04 -3.02 0.07
C GLU A 150 -5.67 -3.70 0.09
N THR A 151 -5.65 -5.02 -0.06
CA THR A 151 -4.42 -5.81 -0.12
C THR A 151 -4.18 -6.27 -1.56
N THR A 152 -2.95 -6.11 -2.05
CA THR A 152 -2.53 -6.57 -3.39
C THR A 152 -1.27 -7.42 -3.34
N ALA A 153 -1.17 -8.36 -4.28
CA ALA A 153 0.03 -9.12 -4.54
C ALA A 153 0.88 -8.44 -5.62
N LEU A 154 2.17 -8.27 -5.33
CA LEU A 154 3.14 -7.60 -6.20
C LEU A 154 4.33 -8.51 -6.47
N ALA A 155 4.66 -8.70 -7.74
CA ALA A 155 5.96 -9.25 -8.12
C ALA A 155 7.05 -8.22 -7.91
N ILE A 156 8.04 -8.57 -7.09
CA ILE A 156 9.16 -7.68 -6.73
C ILE A 156 10.50 -8.17 -7.27
N ALA A 157 10.52 -9.34 -7.90
CA ALA A 157 11.67 -9.88 -8.61
C ALA A 157 11.24 -10.84 -9.73
N GLY A 158 12.10 -11.01 -10.73
CA GLY A 158 11.90 -11.90 -11.87
C GLY A 158 11.24 -11.24 -13.08
N PRO A 159 10.82 -12.02 -14.10
CA PRO A 159 10.35 -11.50 -15.39
C PRO A 159 9.14 -10.56 -15.33
N GLN A 160 8.37 -10.61 -14.26
CA GLN A 160 7.19 -9.76 -14.03
C GLN A 160 7.42 -8.72 -12.93
N ASN A 161 8.66 -8.35 -12.64
CA ASN A 161 8.97 -7.32 -11.63
C ASN A 161 8.12 -6.05 -11.83
N GLY A 162 7.56 -5.51 -10.75
CA GLY A 162 6.69 -4.35 -10.74
C GLY A 162 5.22 -4.63 -11.14
N THR A 163 4.85 -5.90 -11.37
CA THR A 163 3.48 -6.27 -11.78
C THR A 163 2.62 -6.61 -10.57
N TYR A 164 1.47 -5.93 -10.46
CA TYR A 164 0.40 -6.31 -9.55
C TYR A 164 -0.44 -7.46 -10.13
N TYR A 165 -0.93 -8.34 -9.24
CA TYR A 165 -1.73 -9.52 -9.60
C TYR A 165 -3.19 -9.44 -9.11
N GLY A 166 -3.72 -8.22 -9.03
CA GLY A 166 -5.05 -7.94 -8.48
C GLY A 166 -5.03 -7.57 -7.00
N SER A 167 -6.18 -7.18 -6.51
CA SER A 167 -6.38 -6.72 -5.14
C SER A 167 -7.74 -7.13 -4.59
N VAL A 168 -7.79 -7.25 -3.26
CA VAL A 168 -9.00 -7.55 -2.51
C VAL A 168 -9.22 -6.51 -1.43
N GLU A 169 -10.48 -6.21 -1.14
CA GLU A 169 -10.88 -5.37 -0.02
C GLU A 169 -11.42 -6.23 1.11
N TRP A 170 -11.08 -5.83 2.32
CA TRP A 170 -11.61 -6.38 3.55
C TRP A 170 -11.57 -5.33 4.67
N GLY A 171 -12.18 -5.62 5.81
CA GLY A 171 -12.14 -4.72 6.95
C GLY A 171 -13.30 -4.92 7.90
N TRP A 172 -13.57 -3.90 8.70
CA TRP A 172 -14.65 -3.90 9.68
C TRP A 172 -15.21 -2.50 9.87
N ARG A 173 -16.45 -2.41 10.36
CA ARG A 173 -17.11 -1.16 10.74
C ARG A 173 -17.95 -1.32 12.00
N LYS A 174 -18.15 -0.20 12.70
CA LYS A 174 -19.12 0.00 13.77
C LYS A 174 -20.14 1.02 13.30
N ASP A 175 -21.42 0.70 13.42
CA ASP A 175 -22.50 1.64 13.08
C ASP A 175 -22.70 2.72 14.16
N ALA A 176 -23.75 3.53 14.02
CA ALA A 176 -24.10 4.59 14.97
C ALA A 176 -24.45 4.06 16.37
N ALA A 177 -24.86 2.80 16.50
CA ALA A 177 -25.10 2.11 17.76
C ALA A 177 -23.85 1.38 18.28
N ALA A 178 -22.69 1.61 17.67
CA ALA A 178 -21.43 0.91 17.92
C ALA A 178 -21.47 -0.61 17.67
N THR A 179 -22.45 -1.09 16.90
CA THR A 179 -22.58 -2.50 16.53
C THR A 179 -21.51 -2.86 15.51
N PHE A 180 -20.69 -3.85 15.85
CA PHE A 180 -19.61 -4.33 15.00
C PHE A 180 -20.13 -5.18 13.83
N SER A 181 -19.62 -4.94 12.62
CA SER A 181 -19.78 -5.82 11.46
C SER A 181 -18.49 -5.96 10.67
N ARG A 182 -18.28 -7.13 10.07
CA ARG A 182 -17.16 -7.38 9.15
C ARG A 182 -17.57 -6.95 7.75
N LEU A 183 -16.63 -6.37 7.01
CA LEU A 183 -16.80 -6.19 5.57
C LEU A 183 -16.54 -7.53 4.87
N PRO A 184 -17.36 -7.90 3.87
CA PRO A 184 -17.11 -9.11 3.10
C PRO A 184 -15.80 -8.96 2.33
N LEU A 185 -15.03 -10.05 2.23
CA LEU A 185 -13.87 -10.10 1.36
C LEU A 185 -14.36 -10.00 -0.09
N ARG A 186 -13.94 -8.97 -0.82
CA ARG A 186 -14.33 -8.75 -2.21
C ARG A 186 -13.12 -8.48 -3.09
N VAL A 187 -13.19 -8.90 -4.36
CA VAL A 187 -12.20 -8.48 -5.34
C VAL A 187 -12.43 -7.00 -5.67
N VAL A 188 -11.35 -6.22 -5.65
CA VAL A 188 -11.35 -4.81 -6.07
C VAL A 188 -10.84 -4.69 -7.49
N SER A 189 -9.74 -5.37 -7.80
CA SER A 189 -9.16 -5.40 -9.14
C SER A 189 -8.61 -6.76 -9.50
N GLN A 190 -8.67 -7.12 -10.78
CA GLN A 190 -8.03 -8.32 -11.35
C GLN A 190 -6.58 -8.08 -11.79
N GLY A 191 -6.07 -6.85 -11.70
CA GLY A 191 -4.72 -6.50 -12.14
C GLY A 191 -4.10 -5.37 -11.30
N VAL A 192 -4.18 -4.14 -11.80
CA VAL A 192 -3.61 -2.97 -11.11
C VAL A 192 -4.57 -2.52 -10.00
N PRO A 193 -4.10 -2.30 -8.75
CA PRO A 193 -4.93 -1.88 -7.62
C PRO A 193 -5.76 -0.63 -7.90
N SER A 194 -6.73 -0.34 -7.03
CA SER A 194 -7.59 0.83 -7.18
C SER A 194 -6.80 2.14 -7.19
N VAL A 195 -7.45 3.20 -7.67
CA VAL A 195 -6.90 4.57 -7.60
C VAL A 195 -6.58 4.98 -6.15
N THR A 196 -7.37 4.52 -5.17
CA THR A 196 -7.11 4.76 -3.73
C THR A 196 -5.79 4.14 -3.30
N PHE A 197 -5.55 2.88 -3.67
CA PHE A 197 -4.28 2.22 -3.37
C PHE A 197 -3.10 2.93 -4.07
N LEU A 198 -3.26 3.29 -5.35
CA LEU A 198 -2.21 3.97 -6.11
C LEU A 198 -1.88 5.36 -5.55
N THR A 199 -2.87 6.10 -5.04
CA THR A 199 -2.64 7.34 -4.29
C THR A 199 -1.78 7.08 -3.06
N ALA A 200 -2.16 6.10 -2.23
CA ALA A 200 -1.41 5.74 -1.03
C ALA A 200 0.04 5.34 -1.37
N ALA A 201 0.23 4.55 -2.43
CA ALA A 201 1.54 4.16 -2.94
C ALA A 201 2.38 5.36 -3.40
N GLN A 202 1.78 6.33 -4.11
CA GLN A 202 2.49 7.53 -4.54
C GLN A 202 2.96 8.38 -3.34
N ILE A 203 2.10 8.54 -2.33
CA ILE A 203 2.45 9.29 -1.12
C ILE A 203 3.53 8.56 -0.32
N TRP A 204 3.44 7.23 -0.24
CA TRP A 204 4.49 6.41 0.36
C TRP A 204 5.85 6.65 -0.30
N ASN A 205 5.94 6.61 -1.63
CA ASN A 205 7.19 6.83 -2.37
C ASN A 205 7.81 8.22 -2.15
N GLN A 206 7.00 9.20 -1.73
CA GLN A 206 7.45 10.55 -1.41
C GLN A 206 7.79 10.74 0.08
N SER A 207 7.57 9.71 0.91
CA SER A 207 7.69 9.76 2.35
C SER A 207 9.01 9.16 2.86
N LYS A 208 9.20 9.21 4.19
CA LYS A 208 10.29 8.52 4.89
C LYS A 208 9.74 7.40 5.73
N ALA A 209 10.54 6.38 6.01
CA ALA A 209 10.19 5.16 6.74
C ALA A 209 9.84 5.39 8.20
N SER A 210 10.41 6.44 8.81
CA SER A 210 10.15 6.83 10.18
C SER A 210 9.40 8.16 10.24
N PHE A 211 8.87 8.42 11.41
CA PHE A 211 8.30 9.71 11.73
C PHE A 211 8.92 10.24 13.00
N GLY A 212 8.93 11.54 13.11
CA GLY A 212 9.25 12.18 14.36
C GLY A 212 8.82 13.61 14.38
N PHE A 213 9.54 14.39 15.17
CA PHE A 213 9.24 15.78 15.37
C PHE A 213 10.39 16.63 14.85
N VAL A 214 10.06 17.81 14.36
CA VAL A 214 11.03 18.87 14.10
C VAL A 214 10.69 20.02 15.03
N ALA A 215 11.68 20.51 15.77
CA ALA A 215 11.52 21.70 16.61
C ALA A 215 11.22 22.92 15.75
N THR A 216 10.07 23.57 15.97
CA THR A 216 9.66 24.79 15.25
C THR A 216 10.19 26.06 15.91
N SER A 217 10.70 25.95 17.13
CA SER A 217 11.38 26.98 17.88
C SER A 217 12.42 26.33 18.78
N ALA A 218 13.44 27.10 19.21
CA ALA A 218 14.32 26.63 20.27
C ALA A 218 13.49 26.27 21.53
N THR A 219 13.82 25.15 22.16
CA THR A 219 13.07 24.61 23.30
C THR A 219 13.97 23.74 24.17
N ASP A 220 13.47 23.33 25.33
CA ASP A 220 14.22 22.49 26.27
C ASP A 220 13.78 21.03 26.14
N LEU A 221 14.74 20.12 26.32
CA LEU A 221 14.49 18.73 26.63
C LEU A 221 14.37 18.62 28.16
N LEU A 222 13.25 18.08 28.63
CA LEU A 222 12.92 17.96 30.05
C LEU A 222 12.98 16.51 30.52
N ASP A 223 13.25 16.25 31.79
CA ASP A 223 13.08 14.92 32.37
C ASP A 223 11.61 14.65 32.81
N GLY A 224 11.36 13.50 33.45
CA GLY A 224 10.04 13.14 33.96
C GLY A 224 9.53 14.03 35.11
N SER A 225 10.40 14.82 35.73
CA SER A 225 10.05 15.85 36.73
C SER A 225 9.85 17.24 36.11
N LEU A 226 9.95 17.35 34.78
CA LEU A 226 9.95 18.58 34.00
C LEU A 226 11.16 19.49 34.27
N SER A 227 12.27 18.94 34.77
CA SER A 227 13.54 19.65 34.91
C SER A 227 14.29 19.65 33.58
N VAL A 228 14.93 20.77 33.21
CA VAL A 228 15.71 20.89 31.97
C VAL A 228 16.95 20.01 32.01
N ILE A 229 17.10 19.14 31.02
CA ILE A 229 18.24 18.22 30.85
C ILE A 229 19.01 18.44 29.53
N GLY A 230 18.54 19.35 28.68
CA GLY A 230 19.25 19.75 27.46
C GLY A 230 18.49 20.83 26.69
N ALA A 231 19.18 21.49 25.75
CA ALA A 231 18.57 22.43 24.83
C ALA A 231 18.40 21.78 23.45
N ILE A 232 17.28 22.08 22.80
CA ILE A 232 16.92 21.63 21.45
C ILE A 232 16.89 22.87 20.55
N PRO A 233 17.78 22.98 19.55
CA PRO A 233 17.75 24.09 18.61
C PRO A 233 16.55 23.98 17.66
N VAL A 234 16.18 25.10 17.04
CA VAL A 234 15.21 25.11 15.93
C VAL A 234 15.66 24.16 14.82
N ASP A 235 14.70 23.53 14.14
CA ASP A 235 14.88 22.55 13.07
C ASP A 235 15.57 21.23 13.49
N ALA A 236 15.82 21.01 14.79
CA ALA A 236 16.29 19.73 15.28
C ALA A 236 15.25 18.62 15.04
N GLU A 237 15.68 17.50 14.43
CA GLU A 237 14.90 16.27 14.33
C GLU A 237 14.93 15.49 15.65
N LEU A 238 13.76 15.09 16.11
CA LEU A 238 13.54 14.40 17.39
C LEU A 238 12.85 13.07 17.12
N ALA A 239 13.41 11.98 17.66
CA ALA A 239 12.85 10.65 17.50
C ALA A 239 11.80 10.39 18.60
N PRO A 240 10.51 10.22 18.28
CA PRO A 240 9.47 10.01 19.28
C PRO A 240 9.58 8.61 19.88
N THR A 241 9.31 8.48 21.18
CA THR A 241 9.20 7.18 21.85
C THR A 241 7.77 6.63 21.84
N GLY A 242 6.80 7.47 21.47
CA GLY A 242 5.37 7.16 21.48
C GLY A 242 4.67 7.48 22.81
N ARG A 243 5.39 7.94 23.84
CA ARG A 243 4.76 8.41 25.09
C ARG A 243 4.40 9.89 25.02
N GLN A 244 3.31 10.23 25.70
CA GLN A 244 2.84 11.59 25.89
C GLN A 244 2.66 11.84 27.39
N GLY A 245 2.94 13.05 27.81
CA GLY A 245 2.75 13.51 29.19
C GLY A 245 1.90 14.77 29.24
N SER A 246 1.31 15.04 30.39
CA SER A 246 0.63 16.30 30.67
C SER A 246 1.08 16.82 32.03
N GLY A 247 1.37 18.12 32.13
CA GLY A 247 1.85 18.75 33.35
C GLY A 247 1.83 20.27 33.22
N GLY A 248 1.51 20.98 34.28
CA GLY A 248 1.48 22.45 34.27
C GLY A 248 0.55 23.08 33.22
N GLY A 249 -0.50 22.35 32.80
CA GLY A 249 -1.42 22.81 31.74
C GLY A 249 -0.91 22.62 30.30
N ALA A 250 0.26 22.02 30.11
CA ALA A 250 0.83 21.73 28.79
C ALA A 250 0.84 20.23 28.48
N THR A 251 0.91 19.91 27.18
CA THR A 251 1.14 18.56 26.66
C THR A 251 2.59 18.43 26.24
N TYR A 252 3.18 17.26 26.49
CA TYR A 252 4.56 16.95 26.17
C TYR A 252 4.66 15.67 25.35
N TYR A 253 5.61 15.64 24.42
CA TYR A 253 6.01 14.44 23.70
C TYR A 253 7.32 13.92 24.27
N GLU A 254 7.39 12.64 24.59
CA GLU A 254 8.66 12.02 24.92
C GLU A 254 9.42 11.72 23.62
N VAL A 255 10.67 12.20 23.57
CA VAL A 255 11.54 12.16 22.41
C VAL A 255 12.97 11.77 22.81
N THR A 256 13.72 11.24 21.87
CA THR A 256 15.17 11.06 21.97
C THR A 256 15.88 12.11 21.12
N TYR A 257 16.81 12.84 21.73
CA TYR A 257 17.65 13.86 21.08
C TYR A 257 19.05 13.87 21.71
N GLY A 258 20.09 13.89 20.88
CA GLY A 258 21.49 13.90 21.36
C GLY A 258 21.86 12.70 22.23
N GLY A 259 21.20 11.55 22.07
CA GLY A 259 21.40 10.35 22.90
C GLY A 259 20.63 10.36 24.22
N ASN A 260 19.95 11.45 24.58
CA ASN A 260 19.11 11.55 25.77
C ASN A 260 17.64 11.35 25.42
N THR A 261 16.89 10.71 26.32
CA THR A 261 15.43 10.63 26.24
C THR A 261 14.81 11.57 27.27
N GLY A 262 13.85 12.38 26.84
CA GLY A 262 13.16 13.36 27.67
C GLY A 262 11.89 13.86 27.00
N PHE A 263 11.28 14.89 27.58
CA PHE A 263 10.02 15.49 27.15
C PHE A 263 10.25 16.83 26.48
N VAL A 264 9.58 17.07 25.36
CA VAL A 264 9.52 18.37 24.69
C VAL A 264 8.08 18.87 24.67
N VAL A 265 7.88 20.17 24.87
CA VAL A 265 6.53 20.76 24.85
C VAL A 265 5.91 20.65 23.47
N SER A 266 4.67 20.19 23.38
CA SER A 266 4.02 19.85 22.10
C SER A 266 3.85 21.03 21.15
N THR A 267 3.80 22.25 21.69
CA THR A 267 3.66 23.49 20.91
C THR A 267 4.98 23.97 20.29
N ALA A 268 6.12 23.44 20.71
CA ALA A 268 7.43 23.80 20.17
C ALA A 268 7.90 22.86 19.05
N VAL A 269 7.08 21.88 18.67
CA VAL A 269 7.43 20.89 17.67
C VAL A 269 6.29 20.64 16.69
N ARG A 270 6.64 20.19 15.48
CA ARG A 270 5.68 19.71 14.49
C ARG A 270 6.03 18.29 14.02
N PRO A 271 5.04 17.45 13.69
CA PRO A 271 5.30 16.17 13.04
C PRO A 271 6.07 16.34 11.72
N ALA A 272 7.00 15.42 11.45
CA ALA A 272 7.77 15.36 10.21
C ALA A 272 8.07 13.91 9.81
N ALA A 273 8.19 13.67 8.50
CA ALA A 273 8.78 12.44 7.98
C ALA A 273 10.30 12.52 8.15
N ILE A 274 10.88 11.58 8.89
CA ILE A 274 12.32 11.55 9.19
C ILE A 274 12.88 10.16 8.94
N GLY A 275 14.21 10.02 8.94
CA GLY A 275 14.87 8.73 8.79
C GLY A 275 15.02 8.26 7.35
N ALA A 276 15.11 6.93 7.16
CA ALA A 276 15.44 6.34 5.87
C ALA A 276 14.37 6.64 4.80
N ALA A 277 14.81 6.74 3.55
CA ALA A 277 13.88 6.72 2.42
C ALA A 277 13.09 5.41 2.45
N THR A 278 11.81 5.49 2.07
CA THR A 278 11.03 4.29 1.77
C THR A 278 11.50 3.65 0.47
N VAL A 279 11.20 2.37 0.30
CA VAL A 279 11.31 1.70 -0.99
C VAL A 279 10.03 1.93 -1.78
N ASP A 280 10.19 2.31 -3.04
CA ASP A 280 9.07 2.67 -3.89
C ASP A 280 8.21 1.47 -4.28
N LEU A 281 6.89 1.69 -4.30
CA LEU A 281 5.92 0.86 -4.97
C LEU A 281 5.75 1.29 -6.43
N PRO A 282 5.47 0.38 -7.37
CA PRO A 282 5.10 0.75 -8.73
C PRO A 282 3.80 1.56 -8.74
N VAL A 283 3.81 2.71 -9.41
CA VAL A 283 2.62 3.56 -9.62
C VAL A 283 2.43 3.74 -11.14
N PRO A 284 1.85 2.75 -11.84
CA PRO A 284 1.65 2.85 -13.29
C PRO A 284 0.63 3.94 -13.63
N MET A 285 0.79 4.57 -14.80
CA MET A 285 -0.20 5.50 -15.32
C MET A 285 -1.43 4.73 -15.85
N VAL A 286 -2.52 4.77 -15.09
CA VAL A 286 -3.78 4.10 -15.43
C VAL A 286 -4.72 5.09 -16.11
N HIS A 287 -5.36 4.63 -17.18
CA HIS A 287 -6.44 5.33 -17.86
C HIS A 287 -7.72 4.51 -17.73
N THR A 288 -8.85 5.19 -17.75
CA THR A 288 -10.19 4.59 -17.73
C THR A 288 -10.92 4.94 -19.01
N VAL A 289 -11.62 3.96 -19.57
CA VAL A 289 -12.55 4.20 -20.70
C VAL A 289 -13.68 5.09 -20.19
N SER A 290 -13.67 6.36 -20.57
CA SER A 290 -14.62 7.37 -20.12
C SER A 290 -15.78 7.59 -21.08
N ASN A 291 -15.66 7.11 -22.32
CA ASN A 291 -16.77 7.07 -23.27
C ASN A 291 -17.89 6.15 -22.73
N ALA A 292 -19.09 6.71 -22.54
CA ALA A 292 -20.25 5.99 -22.02
C ALA A 292 -20.70 4.82 -22.93
N ALA A 293 -20.47 4.93 -24.25
CA ALA A 293 -20.72 3.85 -25.21
C ALA A 293 -19.65 2.75 -25.16
N GLY A 294 -18.58 2.96 -24.40
CA GLY A 294 -17.37 2.15 -24.44
C GLY A 294 -16.45 2.54 -25.59
N THR A 295 -15.41 1.74 -25.79
CA THR A 295 -14.48 1.83 -26.92
C THR A 295 -14.20 0.42 -27.45
N THR A 296 -13.24 0.27 -28.36
CA THR A 296 -12.75 -1.05 -28.78
C THR A 296 -11.24 -1.12 -28.62
N ILE A 297 -10.75 -2.31 -28.26
CA ILE A 297 -9.33 -2.63 -28.36
C ILE A 297 -9.08 -3.34 -29.67
N ILE A 298 -8.10 -2.85 -30.41
CA ILE A 298 -7.56 -3.53 -31.60
C ILE A 298 -6.46 -4.47 -31.11
N LEU A 299 -6.68 -5.78 -31.24
CA LEU A 299 -5.71 -6.76 -30.75
C LEU A 299 -4.36 -6.63 -31.48
N LEU A 300 -3.28 -6.81 -30.73
CA LEU A 300 -1.93 -6.90 -31.29
C LEU A 300 -1.77 -8.21 -32.07
N THR A 301 -2.21 -8.21 -33.33
CA THR A 301 -1.60 -9.06 -34.35
C THR A 301 -0.25 -8.43 -34.69
N PRO A 302 0.86 -9.19 -34.81
CA PRO A 302 2.16 -8.58 -35.14
C PRO A 302 2.03 -7.68 -36.37
N ILE A 303 2.29 -6.38 -36.25
CA ILE A 303 2.14 -5.40 -37.36
C ILE A 303 2.92 -5.86 -38.60
N ALA A 304 4.06 -6.54 -38.40
CA ALA A 304 4.89 -7.11 -39.47
C ALA A 304 4.18 -8.17 -40.33
N SER A 305 3.01 -8.66 -39.91
CA SER A 305 2.19 -9.62 -40.64
C SER A 305 0.98 -9.00 -41.35
N LEU A 306 0.75 -7.69 -41.20
CA LEU A 306 -0.34 -7.00 -41.88
C LEU A 306 0.12 -6.55 -43.27
N THR A 307 -0.49 -7.11 -44.32
CA THR A 307 -0.31 -6.62 -45.70
C THR A 307 -1.06 -5.28 -45.85
N PRO A 308 -0.50 -4.27 -46.57
CA PRO A 308 -1.22 -3.03 -46.84
C PRO A 308 -2.60 -3.29 -47.46
N GLY A 309 -3.66 -2.83 -46.79
CA GLY A 309 -5.05 -3.01 -47.23
C GLY A 309 -5.79 -4.20 -46.65
N GLN A 310 -5.17 -5.04 -45.80
CA GLN A 310 -5.84 -6.18 -45.17
C GLN A 310 -6.35 -5.82 -43.76
N PRO A 311 -7.66 -5.79 -43.49
CA PRO A 311 -8.20 -5.55 -42.16
C PRO A 311 -8.12 -6.85 -41.34
N ALA A 312 -6.96 -7.14 -40.75
CA ALA A 312 -6.83 -8.24 -39.79
C ALA A 312 -6.76 -7.69 -38.36
N THR A 313 -7.81 -6.97 -37.97
CA THR A 313 -7.97 -6.44 -36.62
C THR A 313 -9.18 -7.08 -35.99
N THR A 314 -8.95 -8.19 -35.30
CA THR A 314 -9.90 -8.63 -34.27
C THR A 314 -10.02 -7.50 -33.27
N THR A 315 -11.23 -6.95 -33.14
CA THR A 315 -11.56 -5.95 -32.13
C THR A 315 -12.31 -6.61 -30.99
N LEU A 316 -12.10 -6.12 -29.77
CA LEU A 316 -12.93 -6.49 -28.63
C LEU A 316 -13.59 -5.24 -28.06
N PRO A 317 -14.89 -5.27 -27.71
CA PRO A 317 -15.54 -4.15 -27.05
C PRO A 317 -14.99 -3.97 -25.63
N LEU A 318 -14.76 -2.72 -25.24
CA LEU A 318 -14.38 -2.33 -23.90
C LEU A 318 -15.44 -1.38 -23.33
N PRO A 319 -16.24 -1.81 -22.34
CA PRO A 319 -17.25 -0.94 -21.75
C PRO A 319 -16.61 0.23 -20.97
N ALA A 320 -17.41 1.27 -20.73
CA ALA A 320 -17.06 2.37 -19.83
C ALA A 320 -16.60 1.82 -18.45
N GLY A 321 -15.61 2.47 -17.85
CA GLY A 321 -15.03 2.04 -16.58
C GLY A 321 -13.94 0.97 -16.69
N THR A 322 -13.69 0.40 -17.87
CA THR A 322 -12.53 -0.48 -18.10
C THR A 322 -11.24 0.29 -17.86
N ARG A 323 -10.30 -0.30 -17.11
CA ARG A 323 -9.01 0.33 -16.77
C ARG A 323 -7.88 -0.27 -17.58
N LEU A 324 -6.96 0.56 -18.04
CA LEU A 324 -5.82 0.16 -18.86
C LEU A 324 -4.56 0.95 -18.53
N ILE A 325 -3.40 0.36 -18.81
CA ILE A 325 -2.12 1.06 -18.82
C ILE A 325 -1.69 1.34 -20.25
N VAL A 326 -1.22 2.54 -20.51
CA VAL A 326 -0.59 2.90 -21.80
C VAL A 326 0.90 2.58 -21.70
N THR A 327 1.40 1.73 -22.58
CA THR A 327 2.82 1.30 -22.58
C THR A 327 3.64 2.02 -23.63
N ARG A 328 3.02 2.50 -24.71
CA ARG A 328 3.71 3.24 -25.77
C ARG A 328 2.75 4.21 -26.47
N CYS A 329 3.14 5.48 -26.49
CA CYS A 329 2.55 6.46 -27.40
C CYS A 329 3.01 6.14 -28.83
N MET A 330 2.08 5.96 -29.75
CA MET A 330 2.43 5.83 -31.16
C MET A 330 2.47 7.21 -31.80
N ALA A 331 3.44 7.42 -32.70
CA ALA A 331 3.32 8.50 -33.67
C ALA A 331 2.02 8.26 -34.46
N PRO A 332 1.21 9.31 -34.72
CA PRO A 332 0.02 9.17 -35.54
C PRO A 332 0.39 8.52 -36.88
N THR A 333 -0.10 7.31 -37.13
CA THR A 333 -0.02 6.70 -38.46
C THR A 333 -1.32 6.99 -39.19
N ALA A 334 -1.27 7.00 -40.53
CA ALA A 334 -2.48 7.12 -41.34
C ALA A 334 -3.51 6.00 -41.02
N THR A 335 -3.03 4.85 -40.53
CA THR A 335 -3.84 3.66 -40.25
C THR A 335 -4.50 3.67 -38.88
N LEU A 336 -3.85 4.25 -37.85
CA LEU A 336 -4.36 4.29 -36.47
C LEU A 336 -4.11 5.67 -35.85
N PRO A 337 -4.75 6.75 -36.36
CA PRO A 337 -4.61 8.07 -35.76
C PRO A 337 -5.12 8.03 -34.32
N ASN A 338 -4.38 8.65 -33.39
CA ASN A 338 -4.74 8.78 -31.98
C ASN A 338 -4.93 7.44 -31.22
N HIS A 339 -4.25 6.37 -31.64
CA HIS A 339 -4.24 5.13 -30.89
C HIS A 339 -2.92 4.93 -30.14
N TYR A 340 -2.99 4.50 -28.89
CA TYR A 340 -1.82 4.11 -28.11
C TYR A 340 -1.79 2.60 -27.84
N GLU A 341 -0.60 2.04 -27.74
CA GLU A 341 -0.43 0.65 -27.32
C GLU A 341 -0.54 0.57 -25.79
N GLY A 342 -1.24 -0.44 -25.30
CA GLY A 342 -1.40 -0.65 -23.86
C GLY A 342 -1.86 -2.05 -23.48
N LYS A 343 -2.37 -2.17 -22.26
CA LYS A 343 -2.90 -3.41 -21.70
C LYS A 343 -4.11 -3.12 -20.82
N VAL A 344 -5.17 -3.91 -20.96
CA VAL A 344 -6.30 -3.89 -20.02
C VAL A 344 -5.83 -4.44 -18.67
N VAL A 345 -5.99 -3.66 -17.61
CA VAL A 345 -5.58 -4.01 -16.25
C VAL A 345 -6.76 -4.23 -15.30
N ASP A 346 -7.97 -3.82 -15.68
CA ASP A 346 -9.20 -4.13 -14.97
C ASP A 346 -10.42 -4.08 -15.90
N GLY A 347 -11.41 -4.93 -15.64
CA GLY A 347 -12.61 -5.08 -16.47
C GLY A 347 -12.54 -6.25 -17.48
N PRO A 348 -13.47 -6.30 -18.46
CA PRO A 348 -13.48 -7.33 -19.48
C PRO A 348 -12.15 -7.37 -20.25
N HIS A 349 -11.69 -8.57 -20.58
CA HIS A 349 -10.44 -8.79 -21.31
C HIS A 349 -9.17 -8.36 -20.53
N THR A 350 -9.22 -8.28 -19.19
CA THR A 350 -8.03 -8.08 -18.35
C THR A 350 -6.87 -8.98 -18.78
N GLY A 351 -5.68 -8.40 -18.93
CA GLY A 351 -4.49 -9.09 -19.43
C GLY A 351 -4.24 -8.88 -20.93
N THR A 352 -5.25 -8.49 -21.70
CA THR A 352 -5.17 -8.32 -23.15
C THR A 352 -4.40 -7.05 -23.51
N ARG A 353 -3.50 -7.17 -24.49
CA ARG A 353 -2.75 -6.05 -25.07
C ARG A 353 -3.29 -5.71 -26.45
N GLY A 354 -3.21 -4.43 -26.80
CA GLY A 354 -3.73 -3.93 -28.05
C GLY A 354 -3.54 -2.43 -28.20
N TYR A 355 -4.24 -1.88 -29.19
CA TYR A 355 -4.29 -0.45 -29.45
C TYR A 355 -5.64 0.12 -29.01
N PHE A 356 -5.60 1.29 -28.35
CA PHE A 356 -6.75 1.95 -27.75
C PHE A 356 -6.89 3.36 -28.30
N PHE A 357 -8.11 3.76 -28.63
CA PHE A 357 -8.39 5.12 -29.09
C PHE A 357 -8.33 6.10 -27.92
N VAL A 358 -7.29 6.94 -27.90
CA VAL A 358 -6.94 7.83 -26.77
C VAL A 358 -8.05 8.83 -26.41
N PRO A 359 -8.80 9.42 -27.37
CA PRO A 359 -9.88 10.33 -27.02
C PRO A 359 -11.00 9.72 -26.17
N ASP A 360 -11.13 8.38 -26.14
CA ASP A 360 -12.09 7.68 -25.28
C ASP A 360 -11.56 7.41 -23.87
N LEU A 361 -10.33 7.85 -23.57
CA LEU A 361 -9.63 7.54 -22.34
C LEU A 361 -9.48 8.78 -21.46
N THR A 362 -9.56 8.59 -20.15
CA THR A 362 -9.23 9.60 -19.15
C THR A 362 -8.20 9.06 -18.18
N LEU A 363 -7.10 9.81 -17.97
CA LEU A 363 -6.09 9.47 -16.98
C LEU A 363 -6.71 9.48 -15.58
N GLU A 364 -6.48 8.44 -14.79
CA GLU A 364 -6.93 8.39 -13.40
C GLU A 364 -6.20 9.46 -12.56
N ALA A 365 -6.97 10.34 -11.93
CA ALA A 365 -6.42 11.38 -11.08
C ALA A 365 -6.09 10.81 -9.68
N LEU A 366 -4.80 10.80 -9.33
CA LEU A 366 -4.34 10.44 -7.98
C LEU A 366 -4.58 11.60 -7.00
N GLY A 367 -4.79 11.24 -5.73
CA GLY A 367 -4.88 12.19 -4.64
C GLY A 367 -3.54 12.85 -4.31
N ARG A 368 -3.57 13.84 -3.41
CA ARG A 368 -2.38 14.60 -2.98
C ARG A 368 -2.22 14.58 -1.46
N PRO A 369 -0.98 14.60 -0.93
CA PRO A 369 -0.70 14.58 0.51
C PRO A 369 -1.09 15.87 1.23
#